data_AF-A0AAF0LHU3-F1
#
_entry.id   AF-A0AAF0LHU3-F1
#
_cell.length_a   1.000
_cell.length_b   1.000
_cell.length_c   1.000
_cell.angle_alpha   90.00
_cell.angle_beta   90.00
_cell.angle_gamma   90.00
#
_symmetry.space_group_name_H-M   'P 1'
#
loop_
_entity.id
_entity.type
_entity.pdbx_description
1 polymer ?
#
loop_
_entity_poly.entity_id
_entity_poly.type
_entity_poly.pdbx_seq_one_letter_code
_entity_poly.pdbx_strand_id
1 'polypeptide(L)'
;MTNSSKDKGDRGEREAVEAFQTLCPDLLVWNAQRLLGAGRKEDVGDLLVIDDVAVQVKAFAAKYLSKGVYEAANGAAIQAGHARKPHAVGMVLVPRARKDKVRWVMVAHTWPAPIDEIATASSATAAFDAVVKAGIDTPFTVRLARKDKPELVLGSLPTWVAAYRSATGRHQRAQKTA
;
A
#
# COMPACT_ATOMS: atom_id res chain seq x y z
N MET A 1 8.05 21.61 19.93
CA MET A 1 8.19 21.88 18.48
C MET A 1 7.85 20.60 17.73
N THR A 2 6.68 20.55 17.09
CA THR A 2 6.31 19.41 16.23
C THR A 2 7.13 19.51 14.95
N ASN A 3 7.90 18.47 14.65
CA ASN A 3 8.76 18.43 13.46
C ASN A 3 7.86 18.36 12.22
N SER A 4 8.02 19.29 11.26
CA SER A 4 7.24 19.35 10.02
C SER A 4 7.27 18.05 9.21
N SER A 5 8.34 17.26 9.35
CA SER A 5 8.45 15.93 8.73
C SER A 5 7.47 14.93 9.34
N LYS A 6 7.24 15.01 10.66
CA LYS A 6 6.25 14.18 11.36
C LYS A 6 4.84 14.57 10.96
N ASP A 7 4.53 15.86 10.92
CA ASP A 7 3.20 16.33 10.48
C ASP A 7 2.87 15.88 9.05
N LYS A 8 3.87 15.83 8.17
CA LYS A 8 3.72 15.29 6.81
C LYS A 8 3.42 13.78 6.83
N GLY A 9 4.12 13.01 7.65
CA GLY A 9 3.85 11.58 7.85
C GLY A 9 2.44 11.33 8.35
N ASP A 10 2.08 11.97 9.46
CA ASP A 10 0.75 11.88 10.08
C ASP A 10 -0.37 12.30 9.11
N ARG A 11 -0.14 13.27 8.22
CA ARG A 11 -1.10 13.64 7.18
C ARG A 11 -1.25 12.55 6.12
N GLY A 12 -0.14 11.96 5.68
CA GLY A 12 -0.15 10.86 4.72
C GLY A 12 -0.89 9.63 5.27
N GLU A 13 -0.68 9.29 6.54
CA GLU A 13 -1.39 8.18 7.20
C GLU A 13 -2.91 8.42 7.26
N ARG A 14 -3.34 9.63 7.64
CA ARG A 14 -4.78 9.98 7.63
C ARG A 14 -5.38 9.88 6.23
N GLU A 15 -4.70 10.41 5.23
CA GLU A 15 -5.12 10.32 3.82
C GLU A 15 -5.17 8.87 3.32
N ALA A 16 -4.28 8.00 3.79
CA ALA A 16 -4.31 6.57 3.45
C ALA A 16 -5.53 5.86 4.06
N VAL A 17 -5.88 6.16 5.32
CA VAL A 17 -7.10 5.64 5.95
C VAL A 17 -8.35 6.08 5.19
N GLU A 18 -8.43 7.36 4.81
CA GLU A 18 -9.54 7.89 3.99
C GLU A 18 -9.65 7.16 2.63
N ALA A 19 -8.52 6.83 2.00
CA ALA A 19 -8.50 6.10 0.74
C ALA A 19 -9.11 4.69 0.88
N PHE A 20 -8.78 3.99 1.98
CA PHE A 20 -9.40 2.70 2.31
C PHE A 20 -10.89 2.82 2.64
N GLN A 21 -11.29 3.81 3.43
CA GLN A 21 -12.70 4.09 3.76
C GLN A 21 -13.54 4.38 2.51
N THR A 22 -12.96 5.08 1.54
CA THR A 22 -13.65 5.39 0.29
C THR A 22 -13.76 4.16 -0.60
N LEU A 23 -12.67 3.38 -0.75
CA LEU A 23 -12.60 2.31 -1.73
C LEU A 23 -13.23 0.99 -1.28
N CYS A 24 -13.03 0.61 -0.01
CA CYS A 24 -13.44 -0.70 0.50
C CYS A 24 -13.92 -0.62 1.96
N PRO A 25 -14.97 0.17 2.25
CA PRO A 25 -15.49 0.34 3.62
C PRO A 25 -15.92 -0.99 4.27
N ASP A 26 -16.33 -1.97 3.47
CA ASP A 26 -16.75 -3.29 3.91
C ASP A 26 -15.60 -4.20 4.39
N LEU A 27 -14.35 -3.89 4.04
CA LEU A 27 -13.17 -4.61 4.53
C LEU A 27 -12.64 -4.02 5.84
N LEU A 28 -13.17 -2.88 6.27
CA LEU A 28 -12.58 -2.14 7.38
C LEU A 28 -12.93 -2.74 8.74
N VAL A 29 -11.93 -2.78 9.61
CA VAL A 29 -12.16 -3.06 11.03
C VAL A 29 -12.93 -1.91 11.69
N TRP A 30 -13.60 -2.22 12.79
CA TRP A 30 -14.20 -1.20 13.64
C TRP A 30 -13.15 -0.18 14.07
N ASN A 31 -13.47 1.11 13.94
CA ASN A 31 -12.56 2.23 14.19
C ASN A 31 -11.26 2.19 13.38
N ALA A 32 -11.36 1.90 12.07
CA ALA A 32 -10.22 2.00 11.16
C ALA A 32 -9.52 3.37 11.28
N GLN A 33 -8.22 3.35 11.59
CA GLN A 33 -7.46 4.54 11.96
C GLN A 33 -5.95 4.35 11.76
N ARG A 34 -5.18 5.44 11.88
CA ARG A 34 -3.72 5.37 12.00
C ARG A 34 -3.34 4.89 13.41
N LEU A 35 -2.24 4.15 13.52
CA LEU A 35 -1.70 3.71 14.80
C LEU A 35 -0.74 4.76 15.36
N LEU A 36 -0.86 5.04 16.67
CA LEU A 36 0.05 5.92 17.37
C LEU A 36 1.25 5.12 17.90
N GLY A 37 2.45 5.69 17.77
CA GLY A 37 3.68 5.05 18.27
C GLY A 37 4.42 4.18 17.24
N ALA A 38 4.08 4.31 15.96
CA ALA A 38 4.85 3.74 14.85
C ALA A 38 6.34 4.14 14.94
N GLY A 39 7.24 3.22 14.57
CA GLY A 39 8.69 3.35 14.66
C GLY A 39 9.35 2.73 15.90
N ARG A 40 8.62 1.92 16.68
CA ARG A 40 9.18 1.12 17.79
C ARG A 40 9.66 -0.24 17.29
N LYS A 41 10.47 -0.94 18.10
CA LYS A 41 10.96 -2.30 17.78
C LYS A 41 9.81 -3.29 17.53
N GLU A 42 8.70 -3.13 18.24
CA GLU A 42 7.52 -4.00 18.14
C GLU A 42 6.38 -3.34 17.36
N ASP A 43 6.74 -2.53 16.36
CA ASP A 43 5.74 -1.91 15.50
C ASP A 43 5.02 -2.97 14.65
N VAL A 44 3.71 -2.78 14.47
CA VAL A 44 2.76 -3.71 13.86
C VAL A 44 2.06 -3.12 12.62
N GLY A 45 2.44 -1.90 12.24
CA GLY A 45 1.87 -1.19 11.09
C GLY A 45 1.65 0.29 11.41
N ASP A 46 1.59 1.11 10.37
CA ASP A 46 1.17 2.50 10.49
C ASP A 46 -0.36 2.62 10.58
N LEU A 47 -1.09 1.66 9.99
CA LEU A 47 -2.55 1.69 9.92
C LEU A 47 -3.20 0.44 10.52
N LEU A 48 -4.33 0.65 11.20
CA LEU A 48 -5.30 -0.36 11.56
C LEU A 48 -6.51 -0.19 10.64
N VAL A 49 -6.49 -0.86 9.49
CA VAL A 49 -7.56 -0.75 8.46
C VAL A 49 -8.20 -2.10 8.14
N ILE A 50 -7.41 -3.14 7.90
CA ILE A 50 -7.87 -4.51 7.65
C ILE A 50 -7.21 -5.40 8.71
N ASP A 51 -7.98 -6.29 9.33
CA ASP A 51 -7.60 -7.07 10.51
C ASP A 51 -6.34 -7.93 10.29
N ASP A 52 -6.24 -8.56 9.13
CA ASP A 52 -5.19 -9.50 8.76
C ASP A 52 -4.10 -8.92 7.84
N VAL A 53 -4.05 -7.58 7.70
CA VAL A 53 -3.07 -6.86 6.88
C VAL A 53 -2.24 -5.89 7.70
N ALA A 54 -0.91 -5.96 7.60
CA ALA A 54 -0.03 -4.89 8.07
C ALA A 54 0.20 -3.87 6.94
N VAL A 55 0.02 -2.59 7.25
CA VAL A 55 0.15 -1.50 6.27
C VAL A 55 1.22 -0.51 6.73
N GLN A 56 2.23 -0.27 5.90
CA GLN A 56 3.26 0.76 6.12
C GLN A 56 3.11 1.88 5.09
N VAL A 57 3.02 3.12 5.53
CA VAL A 57 2.87 4.31 4.70
C VAL A 57 4.20 5.07 4.58
N LYS A 58 4.56 5.49 3.37
CA LYS A 58 5.72 6.38 3.10
C LYS A 58 5.30 7.57 2.24
N ALA A 59 5.31 8.76 2.84
CA ALA A 59 4.99 10.04 2.19
C ALA A 59 6.26 10.83 1.78
N PHE A 60 7.13 10.21 0.98
CA PHE A 60 8.41 10.80 0.60
C PHE A 60 8.30 11.88 -0.50
N ALA A 61 9.36 12.68 -0.63
CA ALA A 61 9.54 13.58 -1.77
C ALA A 61 10.00 12.78 -3.00
N ALA A 62 9.78 13.31 -4.20
CA ALA A 62 10.10 12.64 -5.47
C ALA A 62 11.52 12.06 -5.53
N LYS A 63 12.53 12.81 -5.05
CA LYS A 63 13.93 12.37 -5.02
C LYS A 63 14.21 11.12 -4.16
N TYR A 64 13.29 10.74 -3.27
CA TYR A 64 13.41 9.58 -2.38
C TYR A 64 12.41 8.47 -2.71
N LEU A 65 11.75 8.50 -3.88
CA LEU A 65 10.74 7.51 -4.25
C LEU A 65 11.28 6.07 -4.25
N SER A 66 12.45 5.85 -4.87
CA SER A 66 13.08 4.53 -4.87
C SER A 66 13.31 4.02 -3.44
N LYS A 67 13.76 4.88 -2.53
CA LYS A 67 13.94 4.52 -1.12
C LYS A 67 12.60 4.18 -0.46
N GLY A 68 11.56 4.97 -0.73
CA GLY A 68 10.21 4.77 -0.22
C GLY A 68 9.60 3.43 -0.62
N VAL A 69 9.79 3.01 -1.88
CA VAL A 69 9.31 1.71 -2.38
C VAL A 69 9.88 0.54 -1.57
N TYR A 70 11.21 0.49 -1.39
CA TYR A 70 11.83 -0.59 -0.61
C TYR A 70 11.49 -0.51 0.88
N GLU A 71 11.55 0.69 1.47
CA GLU A 71 11.27 0.84 2.91
C GLU A 71 9.80 0.54 3.26
N ALA A 72 8.86 0.85 2.36
CA ALA A 72 7.45 0.53 2.57
C ALA A 72 7.23 -0.99 2.57
N ALA A 73 7.75 -1.70 1.57
CA ALA A 73 7.59 -3.14 1.46
C ALA A 73 8.30 -3.91 2.58
N ASN A 74 9.56 -3.58 2.85
CA ASN A 74 10.34 -4.21 3.93
C ASN A 74 9.71 -3.94 5.30
N GLY A 75 9.30 -2.68 5.55
CA GLY A 75 8.66 -2.29 6.80
C GLY A 75 7.36 -3.05 7.03
N ALA A 76 6.49 -3.08 6.02
CA ALA A 76 5.22 -3.82 6.11
C ALA A 76 5.43 -5.31 6.37
N ALA A 77 6.41 -5.95 5.73
CA ALA A 77 6.69 -7.37 5.92
C ALA A 77 7.20 -7.68 7.34
N ILE A 78 8.10 -6.85 7.88
CA ILE A 78 8.61 -6.99 9.26
C ILE A 78 7.47 -6.80 10.26
N GLN A 79 6.67 -5.74 10.08
CA GLN A 79 5.53 -5.42 10.94
C GLN A 79 4.46 -6.52 10.90
N ALA A 80 4.19 -7.12 9.72
CA ALA A 80 3.31 -8.27 9.61
C ALA A 80 3.82 -9.47 10.42
N GLY A 81 5.13 -9.72 10.40
CA GLY A 81 5.77 -10.74 11.22
C GLY A 81 5.56 -10.51 12.72
N HIS A 82 5.75 -9.28 13.21
CA HIS A 82 5.49 -8.93 14.61
C HIS A 82 4.01 -9.09 14.99
N ALA A 83 3.13 -8.64 14.11
CA ALA A 83 1.68 -8.68 14.30
C ALA A 83 1.05 -10.06 14.05
N ARG A 84 1.84 -11.02 13.53
CA ARG A 84 1.39 -12.34 13.04
C ARG A 84 0.26 -12.23 12.01
N LYS A 85 0.36 -11.22 11.13
CA LYS A 85 -0.60 -10.99 10.05
C LYS A 85 -0.15 -11.73 8.78
N PRO A 86 -1.06 -12.44 8.08
CA PRO A 86 -0.71 -13.17 6.86
C PRO A 86 -0.41 -12.25 5.67
N HIS A 87 -0.90 -11.01 5.69
CA HIS A 87 -0.72 -10.07 4.59
C HIS A 87 0.05 -8.82 5.01
N ALA A 88 0.84 -8.29 4.08
CA ALA A 88 1.65 -7.09 4.26
C ALA A 88 1.63 -6.25 3.00
N VAL A 89 1.47 -4.93 3.14
CA VAL A 89 1.58 -4.01 2.01
C VAL A 89 2.16 -2.66 2.42
N GLY A 90 3.12 -2.18 1.64
CA GLY A 90 3.61 -0.81 1.69
C GLY A 90 2.76 0.10 0.81
N MET A 91 2.53 1.34 1.26
CA MET A 91 1.86 2.40 0.50
C MET A 91 2.80 3.58 0.32
N VAL A 92 3.08 3.94 -0.93
CA VAL A 92 3.92 5.10 -1.25
C VAL A 92 3.07 6.17 -1.90
N LEU A 93 3.09 7.38 -1.31
CA LEU A 93 2.34 8.52 -1.81
C LEU A 93 2.93 9.00 -3.14
N VAL A 94 2.09 9.21 -4.15
CA VAL A 94 2.49 9.87 -5.41
C VAL A 94 2.59 11.38 -5.17
N PRO A 95 3.80 11.97 -5.24
CA PRO A 95 3.99 13.39 -4.94
C PRO A 95 3.18 14.27 -5.89
N ARG A 96 2.42 15.22 -5.33
CA ARG A 96 1.60 16.19 -6.09
C ARG A 96 0.47 15.57 -6.94
N ALA A 97 0.21 14.26 -6.84
CA ALA A 97 -0.94 13.66 -7.49
C ALA A 97 -2.25 14.24 -6.96
N ARG A 98 -3.22 14.45 -7.85
CA ARG A 98 -4.59 14.82 -7.50
C ARG A 98 -5.37 13.58 -7.04
N LYS A 99 -6.52 13.79 -6.38
CA LYS A 99 -7.35 12.72 -5.80
C LYS A 99 -7.98 11.81 -6.87
N ASP A 100 -8.20 12.31 -8.09
CA ASP A 100 -8.75 11.59 -9.25
C ASP A 100 -7.71 10.78 -10.03
N LYS A 101 -6.46 10.74 -9.55
CA LYS A 101 -5.36 10.00 -10.16
C LYS A 101 -4.86 8.93 -9.20
N VAL A 102 -3.93 8.09 -9.66
CA VAL A 102 -3.19 7.19 -8.78
C VAL A 102 -2.52 8.04 -7.69
N ARG A 103 -3.09 8.01 -6.49
CA ARG A 103 -2.58 8.75 -5.33
C ARG A 103 -1.63 7.91 -4.48
N TRP A 104 -1.87 6.60 -4.47
CA TRP A 104 -1.12 5.62 -3.69
C TRP A 104 -0.67 4.48 -4.61
N VAL A 105 0.63 4.20 -4.58
CA VAL A 105 1.20 3.00 -5.17
C VAL A 105 1.43 1.99 -4.04
N MET A 106 0.82 0.82 -4.20
CA MET A 106 0.98 -0.32 -3.32
C MET A 106 2.25 -1.07 -3.70
N VAL A 107 2.99 -1.55 -2.71
CA VAL A 107 4.24 -2.30 -2.90
C VAL A 107 4.27 -3.47 -1.93
N ALA A 108 4.49 -4.69 -2.42
CA ALA A 108 4.57 -5.88 -1.56
C ALA A 108 5.65 -6.87 -2.05
N HIS A 109 6.21 -7.66 -1.13
CA HIS A 109 7.03 -8.83 -1.49
C HIS A 109 6.17 -9.99 -2.00
N THR A 110 5.04 -10.21 -1.32
CA THR A 110 4.06 -11.23 -1.68
C THR A 110 2.77 -10.52 -2.04
N TRP A 111 2.37 -10.62 -3.31
CA TRP A 111 1.06 -10.12 -3.73
C TRP A 111 -0.03 -11.05 -3.20
N PRO A 112 -1.22 -10.56 -2.80
CA PRO A 112 -2.21 -11.40 -2.12
C PRO A 112 -2.72 -12.58 -2.96
N ALA A 113 -2.83 -12.40 -4.28
CA ALA A 113 -3.31 -13.42 -5.22
C ALA A 113 -2.27 -13.63 -6.36
N PRO A 114 -2.33 -14.78 -7.07
CA PRO A 114 -1.58 -14.98 -8.29
C PRO A 114 -1.82 -13.85 -9.31
N ILE A 115 -0.80 -13.55 -10.11
CA ILE A 115 -0.84 -12.51 -11.13
C ILE A 115 -0.59 -13.17 -12.48
N ASP A 116 -1.61 -13.18 -13.34
CA ASP A 116 -1.52 -13.83 -14.64
C ASP A 116 -0.62 -13.05 -15.61
N GLU A 117 -0.77 -11.72 -15.63
CA GLU A 117 0.02 -10.81 -16.46
C GLU A 117 0.70 -9.75 -15.62
N ILE A 118 2.04 -9.72 -15.68
CA ILE A 118 2.85 -8.79 -14.91
C ILE A 118 3.91 -8.13 -15.78
N ALA A 119 3.88 -6.80 -15.85
CA ALA A 119 4.95 -6.04 -16.50
C ALA A 119 6.22 -6.11 -15.66
N THR A 120 7.39 -5.93 -16.27
CA THR A 120 8.68 -5.90 -15.55
C THR A 120 9.34 -4.53 -15.66
N ALA A 121 10.01 -4.08 -14.60
CA ALA A 121 10.78 -2.85 -14.61
C ALA A 121 12.19 -3.05 -14.03
N SER A 122 13.16 -2.29 -14.55
CA SER A 122 14.57 -2.34 -14.15
C SER A 122 14.90 -1.50 -12.90
N SER A 123 13.98 -0.61 -12.50
CA SER A 123 14.17 0.25 -11.33
C SER A 123 12.86 0.53 -10.60
N ALA A 124 12.97 0.87 -9.31
CA ALA A 124 11.83 1.25 -8.49
C ALA A 124 11.11 2.47 -9.04
N THR A 125 11.84 3.48 -9.52
CA THR A 125 11.23 4.66 -10.15
C THR A 125 10.48 4.29 -11.42
N ALA A 126 11.07 3.47 -12.30
CA ALA A 126 10.39 3.03 -13.52
C ALA A 126 9.15 2.18 -13.23
N ALA A 127 9.22 1.30 -12.23
CA ALA A 127 8.07 0.51 -11.79
C ALA A 127 6.94 1.40 -11.25
N PHE A 128 7.30 2.37 -10.40
CA PHE A 128 6.37 3.33 -9.81
C PHE A 128 5.69 4.18 -10.89
N ASP A 129 6.47 4.74 -11.83
CA ASP A 129 5.97 5.56 -12.92
C ASP A 129 5.07 4.76 -13.87
N ALA A 130 5.37 3.48 -14.12
CA ALA A 130 4.53 2.61 -14.92
C ALA A 130 3.15 2.41 -14.28
N VAL A 131 3.08 2.18 -12.96
CA VAL A 131 1.80 2.09 -12.23
C VAL A 131 1.03 3.40 -12.31
N VAL A 132 1.69 4.54 -12.10
CA VAL A 132 1.05 5.86 -12.18
C VAL A 132 0.51 6.13 -13.60
N LYS A 133 1.28 5.77 -14.63
CA LYS A 133 0.90 5.94 -16.05
C LYS A 133 -0.29 5.06 -16.44
N ALA A 134 -0.38 3.84 -15.91
CA ALA A 134 -1.50 2.95 -16.18
C ALA A 134 -2.85 3.53 -15.71
N GLY A 135 -2.83 4.38 -14.68
CA GLY A 135 -4.03 5.03 -14.15
C GLY A 135 -4.69 4.24 -13.01
N ILE A 136 -5.64 4.88 -12.32
CA ILE A 136 -6.27 4.29 -11.13
C ILE A 136 -7.30 3.20 -11.47
N ASP A 137 -7.95 3.32 -12.64
CA ASP A 137 -9.04 2.44 -13.10
C ASP A 137 -8.54 1.22 -13.88
N THR A 138 -7.24 1.16 -14.18
CA THR A 138 -6.64 0.05 -14.94
C THR A 138 -6.03 -0.95 -13.96
N PRO A 139 -6.48 -2.21 -13.91
CA PRO A 139 -5.79 -3.27 -13.20
C PRO A 139 -4.40 -3.45 -13.79
N PHE A 140 -3.37 -3.05 -13.05
CA PHE A 140 -2.00 -3.06 -13.55
C PHE A 140 -1.02 -3.33 -12.43
N THR A 141 -0.12 -4.29 -12.66
CA THR A 141 0.95 -4.64 -11.74
C THR A 141 2.30 -4.65 -12.44
N VAL A 142 3.34 -4.32 -11.68
CA VAL A 142 4.73 -4.31 -12.15
C VAL A 142 5.61 -5.08 -11.19
N ARG A 143 6.32 -6.07 -11.71
CA ARG A 143 7.40 -6.78 -11.05
C ARG A 143 8.68 -5.97 -11.15
N LEU A 144 9.29 -5.70 -9.99
CA LEU A 144 10.63 -5.17 -9.85
C LEU A 144 11.53 -6.28 -9.31
N ALA A 145 12.27 -6.90 -10.22
CA ALA A 145 13.30 -7.87 -9.88
C ALA A 145 14.68 -7.22 -10.02
N ARG A 146 15.51 -7.35 -8.98
CA ARG A 146 16.91 -6.91 -9.00
C ARG A 146 17.80 -8.01 -8.46
N LYS A 147 19.01 -8.10 -9.03
CA LYS A 147 20.04 -9.00 -8.52
C LYS A 147 20.28 -8.71 -7.03
N ASP A 148 20.31 -9.75 -6.22
CA ASP A 148 20.60 -9.72 -4.78
C ASP A 148 19.63 -8.88 -3.92
N LYS A 149 18.42 -8.61 -4.43
CA LYS A 149 17.35 -7.96 -3.67
C LYS A 149 16.07 -8.79 -3.75
N PRO A 150 15.26 -8.83 -2.68
CA PRO A 150 13.95 -9.44 -2.75
C PRO A 150 13.13 -8.80 -3.86
N GLU A 151 12.37 -9.63 -4.58
CA GLU A 151 11.42 -9.15 -5.58
C GLU A 151 10.34 -8.28 -4.90
N LEU A 152 9.88 -7.28 -5.65
CA LEU A 152 8.76 -6.45 -5.28
C LEU A 152 7.72 -6.44 -6.39
N VAL A 153 6.45 -6.43 -6.00
CA VAL A 153 5.32 -6.19 -6.89
C VAL A 153 4.69 -4.85 -6.53
N LEU A 154 4.46 -4.02 -7.54
CA LEU A 154 3.82 -2.72 -7.41
C LEU A 154 2.47 -2.71 -8.13
N GLY A 155 1.50 -1.95 -7.62
CA GLY A 155 0.20 -1.75 -8.27
C GLY A 155 -0.57 -0.58 -7.65
N SER A 156 -1.75 -0.26 -8.18
CA SER A 156 -2.64 0.74 -7.56
C SER A 156 -3.35 0.18 -6.33
N LEU A 157 -3.88 1.06 -5.47
CA LEU A 157 -4.70 0.62 -4.32
C LEU A 157 -5.92 -0.23 -4.75
N PRO A 158 -6.72 0.16 -5.77
CA PRO A 158 -7.78 -0.70 -6.32
C PRO A 158 -7.29 -2.08 -6.77
N THR A 159 -6.15 -2.14 -7.46
CA THR A 159 -5.57 -3.40 -7.95
C THR A 159 -5.20 -4.32 -6.79
N TRP A 160 -4.56 -3.78 -5.74
CA TRP A 160 -4.20 -4.57 -4.57
C TRP A 160 -5.44 -5.06 -3.79
N VAL A 161 -6.44 -4.19 -3.59
CA VAL A 161 -7.69 -4.56 -2.92
C VAL A 161 -8.41 -5.68 -3.69
N ALA A 162 -8.49 -5.59 -5.03
CA ALA A 162 -9.08 -6.64 -5.86
C ALA A 162 -8.35 -8.00 -5.68
N ALA A 163 -7.01 -7.99 -5.69
CA ALA A 163 -6.21 -9.18 -5.44
C ALA A 163 -6.44 -9.74 -4.03
N TYR A 164 -6.47 -8.88 -3.00
CA TYR A 164 -6.76 -9.29 -1.63
C TYR A 164 -8.14 -9.94 -1.49
N ARG A 165 -9.18 -9.38 -2.13
CA ARG A 165 -10.52 -9.99 -2.13
C ARG A 165 -10.53 -11.35 -2.80
N SER A 166 -9.85 -11.49 -3.93
CA SER A 166 -9.72 -12.77 -4.63
C SER A 166 -9.04 -13.82 -3.75
N ALA A 167 -7.99 -13.45 -3.02
CA ALA A 167 -7.25 -14.36 -2.14
C ALA A 167 -8.05 -14.80 -0.90
N THR A 168 -8.89 -13.92 -0.37
CA THR A 168 -9.60 -14.13 0.92
C THR A 168 -11.07 -14.52 0.77
N GLY A 169 -11.64 -14.43 -0.43
CA GLY A 169 -13.08 -14.59 -0.67
C GLY A 169 -13.95 -13.48 -0.08
N ARG A 170 -13.35 -12.42 0.47
CA ARG A 170 -14.06 -11.27 1.07
C ARG A 170 -14.58 -10.34 -0.03
N HIS A 171 -15.60 -10.76 -0.76
CA HIS A 171 -16.21 -9.95 -1.81
C HIS A 171 -17.15 -8.89 -1.23
N GLN A 172 -17.31 -7.77 -1.96
CA GLN A 172 -18.31 -6.77 -1.61
C GLN A 172 -19.68 -7.44 -1.67
N ARG A 173 -20.42 -7.46 -0.56
CA ARG A 173 -21.80 -7.97 -0.59
C ARG A 173 -22.56 -7.12 -1.59
N ALA A 174 -23.23 -7.77 -2.55
CA ALA A 174 -24.11 -7.09 -3.48
C ALA A 174 -25.04 -6.18 -2.68
N GLN A 175 -24.96 -4.87 -2.91
CA GLN A 175 -25.93 -3.95 -2.34
C GLN A 175 -27.29 -4.40 -2.87
N LYS A 176 -28.15 -4.90 -1.99
CA LYS A 176 -29.55 -5.11 -2.35
C LYS A 176 -30.08 -3.74 -2.72
N THR A 177 -30.24 -3.48 -4.02
CA THR A 177 -31.01 -2.34 -4.50
C THR A 177 -32.40 -2.46 -3.88
N ALA A 178 -32.70 -1.50 -3.00
CA ALA A 178 -34.01 -1.35 -2.37
C ALA A 178 -35.03 -0.84 -3.40
#